data_AF-A0A8C4MYY4-F1
#
_entry.id   AF-A0A8C4MYY4-F1
#
_cell.length_a   1.000
_cell.length_b   1.000
_cell.length_c   1.000
_cell.angle_alpha   90.00
_cell.angle_beta   90.00
_cell.angle_gamma   90.00
#
_symmetry.space_group_name_H-M   'P 1'
#
loop_
_entity.id
_entity.type
_entity.pdbx_description
1 polymer ?
#
loop_
_entity_poly.entity_id
_entity_poly.type
_entity_poly.pdbx_seq_one_letter_code
_entity_poly.pdbx_strand_id
1 'polypeptide(L)'
;QTHFSSIVHMVSGVNKHYLSSVYFKHSYEDWLENNGLNISPFHIRWQTAVFNRAFYSWGRRKARMLYQWFNFGMFFLLGKTLMQTLAQMMADSPTSSSSLSSSSFSSPSSSSSLSSSSSSVHNEQVLQVVVPGINLPVNQLTYFFAAVLISGVVYEIGHGKAAIREQVRFNGFGIFLFIIYPGAFVDLFTTHLQLISPVQQLRIFCAGIWHNFILALLGILALLLLPVILLPFYYTGVGVLITEVSEDSPSIGPIGLFAGDLVTHLQDCPVMNVQDWNECYCISGSTLQQLSFPVRGVYISSL
;
A
#
# COMPACT_ATOMS: atom_id res chain seq x y z
N GLN A 1 -14.95 -20.67 4.38
CA GLN A 1 -14.72 -20.83 2.92
C GLN A 1 -15.73 -21.79 2.25
N THR A 2 -16.42 -22.65 2.99
CA THR A 2 -17.40 -23.63 2.48
C THR A 2 -18.83 -23.08 2.28
N HIS A 3 -19.27 -22.09 3.07
CA HIS A 3 -20.63 -21.53 2.94
C HIS A 3 -20.85 -20.57 1.76
N PHE A 4 -19.78 -19.97 1.21
CA PHE A 4 -19.87 -19.04 0.07
C PHE A 4 -20.01 -19.77 -1.28
N SER A 5 -19.54 -21.03 -1.36
CA SER A 5 -19.62 -21.84 -2.57
C SER A 5 -21.07 -22.26 -2.89
N SER A 6 -21.87 -22.58 -1.86
CA SER A 6 -23.25 -23.04 -2.04
C SER A 6 -24.20 -21.94 -2.57
N ILE A 7 -23.96 -20.67 -2.23
CA ILE A 7 -24.76 -19.55 -2.73
C ILE A 7 -24.44 -19.25 -4.20
N VAL A 8 -23.17 -19.36 -4.60
CA VAL A 8 -22.74 -19.19 -6.01
C VAL A 8 -23.32 -20.29 -6.91
N HIS A 9 -23.40 -21.52 -6.43
CA HIS A 9 -24.04 -22.62 -7.18
C HIS A 9 -25.57 -22.44 -7.29
N MET A 10 -26.23 -21.90 -6.27
CA MET A 10 -27.68 -21.68 -6.29
C MET A 10 -28.09 -20.55 -7.24
N VAL A 11 -27.28 -19.48 -7.34
CA VAL A 11 -27.53 -18.37 -8.29
C VAL A 11 -27.20 -18.78 -9.74
N SER A 12 -26.19 -19.65 -9.94
CA SER A 12 -25.86 -20.19 -11.27
C SER A 12 -26.92 -21.16 -11.81
N GLY A 13 -27.62 -21.89 -10.94
CA GLY A 13 -28.70 -22.81 -11.32
C GLY A 13 -29.98 -22.14 -11.82
N VAL A 14 -30.31 -20.95 -11.31
CA VAL A 14 -31.58 -20.25 -11.63
C VAL A 14 -31.52 -19.54 -12.98
N ASN A 15 -30.34 -19.18 -13.46
CA ASN A 15 -30.18 -18.37 -14.68
C ASN A 15 -30.16 -19.18 -16.00
N LYS A 16 -30.41 -20.49 -15.93
CA LYS A 16 -30.34 -21.40 -17.09
C LYS A 16 -31.58 -21.39 -17.99
N HIS A 17 -32.62 -20.62 -17.65
CA HIS A 17 -33.95 -20.79 -18.23
C HIS A 17 -34.49 -19.66 -19.12
N TYR A 18 -33.73 -18.62 -19.44
CA TYR A 18 -34.24 -17.55 -20.32
C TYR A 18 -33.29 -17.17 -21.48
N LEU A 19 -33.83 -17.35 -22.68
CA LEU A 19 -33.64 -16.59 -23.92
C LEU A 19 -32.46 -16.93 -24.85
N SER A 20 -32.79 -17.76 -25.85
CA SER A 20 -32.78 -17.42 -27.28
C SER A 20 -31.64 -16.52 -27.81
N SER A 21 -30.41 -17.05 -27.89
CA SER A 21 -29.43 -16.68 -28.93
C SER A 21 -28.26 -17.69 -28.92
N VAL A 22 -28.52 -18.91 -29.38
CA VAL A 22 -27.57 -20.05 -29.25
C VAL A 22 -26.37 -19.91 -30.20
N TYR A 23 -26.51 -19.22 -31.34
CA TYR A 23 -25.43 -19.09 -32.33
C TYR A 23 -24.42 -17.97 -32.02
N PHE A 24 -24.87 -16.79 -31.61
CA PHE A 24 -23.96 -15.70 -31.23
C PHE A 24 -23.21 -16.00 -29.94
N LYS A 25 -23.86 -16.75 -29.04
CA LYS A 25 -23.27 -17.18 -27.77
C LYS A 25 -22.10 -18.15 -27.98
N HIS A 26 -22.20 -19.10 -28.90
CA HIS A 26 -21.13 -20.08 -29.15
C HIS A 26 -19.86 -19.39 -29.69
N SER A 27 -19.98 -18.55 -30.72
CA SER A 27 -18.83 -17.84 -31.28
C SER A 27 -18.20 -16.84 -30.30
N TYR A 28 -19.00 -16.27 -29.39
CA TYR A 28 -18.51 -15.38 -28.34
C TYR A 28 -17.83 -16.15 -27.20
N GLU A 29 -18.39 -17.28 -26.76
CA GLU A 29 -17.79 -18.16 -25.75
C GLU A 29 -16.47 -18.76 -26.27
N ASP A 30 -16.43 -19.23 -27.52
CA ASP A 30 -15.21 -19.74 -28.14
C ASP A 30 -14.13 -18.65 -28.28
N TRP A 31 -14.51 -17.41 -28.61
CA TRP A 31 -13.58 -16.28 -28.65
C TRP A 31 -13.08 -15.89 -27.26
N LEU A 32 -13.95 -15.90 -26.25
CA LEU A 32 -13.58 -15.64 -24.86
C LEU A 32 -12.61 -16.71 -24.34
N GLU A 33 -12.89 -17.99 -24.58
CA GLU A 33 -12.00 -19.10 -24.19
C GLU A 33 -10.65 -19.01 -24.90
N ASN A 34 -10.63 -18.67 -26.19
CA ASN A 34 -9.39 -18.46 -26.95
C ASN A 34 -8.54 -17.30 -26.39
N ASN A 35 -9.16 -16.31 -25.75
CA ASN A 35 -8.48 -15.19 -25.09
C ASN A 35 -8.29 -15.40 -23.57
N GLY A 36 -8.67 -16.56 -23.03
CA GLY A 36 -8.59 -16.88 -21.60
C GLY A 36 -9.53 -16.04 -20.71
N LEU A 37 -10.60 -15.49 -21.29
CA LEU A 37 -11.59 -14.66 -20.59
C LEU A 37 -12.78 -15.53 -20.18
N ASN A 38 -13.22 -15.41 -18.92
CA ASN A 38 -14.45 -16.00 -18.44
C ASN A 38 -15.29 -14.91 -17.77
N ILE A 39 -16.45 -14.62 -18.34
CA ILE A 39 -17.34 -13.56 -17.91
C ILE A 39 -18.58 -14.20 -17.30
N SER A 40 -18.68 -14.11 -15.98
CA SER A 40 -19.86 -14.45 -15.19
C SER A 40 -20.53 -13.16 -14.70
N PRO A 41 -21.84 -13.15 -14.41
CA PRO A 41 -22.48 -11.98 -13.83
C PRO A 41 -21.74 -11.58 -12.54
N PHE A 42 -21.34 -10.31 -12.44
CA PHE A 42 -20.54 -9.71 -11.36
C PHE A 42 -19.10 -10.21 -11.20
N HIS A 43 -18.61 -11.06 -12.11
CA HIS A 43 -17.28 -11.64 -12.00
C HIS A 43 -16.62 -11.81 -13.37
N ILE A 44 -15.58 -11.02 -13.62
CA ILE A 44 -14.76 -11.13 -14.83
C ILE A 44 -13.45 -11.79 -14.44
N ARG A 45 -13.05 -12.84 -15.14
CA ARG A 45 -11.75 -13.47 -14.99
C ARG A 45 -11.02 -13.38 -16.31
N TRP A 46 -9.74 -13.05 -16.23
CA TRP A 46 -8.81 -13.12 -17.34
C TRP A 46 -7.62 -13.96 -16.92
N GLN A 47 -7.27 -14.98 -17.70
CA GLN A 47 -6.14 -15.86 -17.45
C GLN A 47 -5.18 -15.81 -18.64
N THR A 48 -3.89 -15.75 -18.35
CA THR A 48 -2.84 -15.74 -19.37
C THR A 48 -1.73 -16.73 -19.02
N ALA A 49 -1.36 -17.53 -20.03
CA ALA A 49 -0.22 -18.44 -19.98
C ALA A 49 1.06 -17.84 -20.59
N VAL A 50 1.00 -16.60 -21.10
CA VAL A 50 2.10 -15.98 -21.86
C VAL A 50 3.36 -15.85 -21.03
N PHE A 51 3.23 -15.55 -19.75
CA PHE A 51 4.37 -15.38 -18.84
C PHE A 51 4.96 -16.69 -18.33
N ASN A 52 4.33 -17.85 -18.60
CA ASN A 52 4.73 -19.14 -18.03
C ASN A 52 6.17 -19.49 -18.40
N ARG A 53 6.59 -19.24 -19.65
CA ARG A 53 7.95 -19.55 -20.12
C ARG A 53 9.02 -18.72 -19.39
N ALA A 54 8.78 -17.42 -19.25
CA ALA A 54 9.68 -16.54 -18.52
C ALA A 54 9.77 -16.97 -17.05
N PHE A 55 8.63 -17.29 -16.45
CA PHE A 55 8.54 -17.70 -15.06
C PHE A 55 9.24 -19.03 -14.77
N TYR A 56 9.11 -20.02 -15.67
CA TYR A 56 9.86 -21.27 -15.60
C TYR A 56 11.38 -21.06 -15.65
N SER A 57 11.84 -20.10 -16.47
CA SER A 57 13.26 -19.77 -16.53
C SER A 57 13.74 -19.12 -15.24
N TRP A 58 12.96 -18.18 -14.68
CA TRP A 58 13.29 -17.46 -13.46
C TRP A 58 13.26 -18.36 -12.22
N GLY A 59 12.30 -19.28 -12.14
CA GLY A 59 12.18 -20.26 -11.06
C GLY A 59 13.33 -21.27 -11.02
N ARG A 60 14.00 -21.54 -12.15
CA ARG A 60 15.11 -22.51 -12.24
C ARG A 60 16.50 -21.87 -12.16
N ARG A 61 16.67 -20.60 -12.56
CA ARG A 61 18.00 -19.96 -12.75
C ARG A 61 18.88 -19.95 -11.50
N LYS A 62 18.31 -19.82 -10.29
CA LYS A 62 19.03 -19.87 -9.01
C LYS A 62 18.28 -20.67 -7.94
N ALA A 63 17.94 -21.90 -8.29
CA ALA A 63 17.21 -22.87 -7.47
C ALA A 63 17.62 -22.94 -5.98
N ARG A 64 18.93 -22.92 -5.67
CA ARG A 64 19.44 -22.98 -4.28
C ARG A 64 19.13 -21.71 -3.48
N MET A 65 19.33 -20.53 -4.09
CA MET A 65 19.04 -19.25 -3.43
C MET A 65 17.54 -19.08 -3.19
N LEU A 66 16.71 -19.45 -4.18
CA LEU A 66 15.25 -19.45 -4.02
C LEU A 66 14.81 -20.37 -2.88
N TYR A 67 15.39 -21.56 -2.77
CA TYR A 67 15.09 -22.48 -1.67
C TYR A 67 15.41 -21.87 -0.30
N GLN A 68 16.59 -21.25 -0.14
CA GLN A 68 16.96 -20.59 1.12
C GLN A 68 16.03 -19.40 1.41
N TRP A 69 15.71 -18.60 0.40
CA TRP A 69 14.78 -17.47 0.51
C TRP A 69 13.40 -17.89 1.04
N PHE A 70 12.82 -18.95 0.47
CA PHE A 70 11.50 -19.43 0.90
C PHE A 70 11.55 -20.12 2.26
N ASN A 71 12.64 -20.82 2.61
CA ASN A 71 12.79 -21.37 3.95
C ASN A 71 12.90 -20.28 5.01
N PHE A 72 13.68 -19.24 4.73
CA PHE A 72 13.79 -18.10 5.63
C PHE A 72 12.42 -17.46 5.87
N GLY A 73 11.66 -17.20 4.80
CA GLY A 73 10.30 -16.66 4.92
C GLY A 73 9.36 -17.56 5.73
N MET A 74 9.41 -18.88 5.53
CA MET A 74 8.61 -19.84 6.28
C MET A 74 8.96 -19.83 7.78
N PHE A 75 10.24 -19.88 8.15
CA PHE A 75 10.67 -19.83 9.56
C PHE A 75 10.35 -18.48 10.20
N PHE A 76 10.53 -17.37 9.48
CA PHE A 76 10.20 -16.03 9.97
C PHE A 76 8.70 -15.91 10.27
N LEU A 77 7.84 -16.37 9.35
CA LEU A 77 6.39 -16.31 9.52
C LEU A 77 5.92 -17.24 10.65
N LEU A 78 6.40 -18.49 10.70
CA LEU A 78 6.10 -19.43 11.78
C LEU A 78 6.55 -18.88 13.13
N GLY A 79 7.76 -18.34 13.21
CA GLY A 79 8.31 -17.74 14.43
C GLY A 79 7.46 -16.56 14.90
N LYS A 80 7.06 -15.67 13.98
CA LYS A 80 6.18 -14.54 14.31
C LYS A 80 4.81 -15.01 14.80
N THR A 81 4.19 -15.99 14.15
CA THR A 81 2.90 -16.54 14.60
C THR A 81 3.02 -17.22 15.95
N LEU A 82 4.09 -17.99 16.18
CA LEU A 82 4.33 -18.68 17.45
C LEU A 82 4.52 -17.66 18.59
N MET A 83 5.36 -16.64 18.36
CA MET A 83 5.60 -15.58 19.34
C MET A 83 4.33 -14.80 19.65
N GLN A 84 3.49 -14.53 18.64
CA GLN A 84 2.20 -13.89 18.83
C GLN A 84 1.23 -14.77 19.63
N THR A 85 1.14 -16.06 19.34
CA THR A 85 0.30 -16.99 20.11
C THR A 85 0.79 -17.14 21.55
N LEU A 86 2.11 -17.17 21.78
CA LEU A 86 2.69 -17.22 23.12
C LEU A 86 2.38 -15.93 23.90
N ALA A 87 2.52 -14.76 23.25
CA ALA A 87 2.20 -13.48 23.86
C ALA A 87 0.71 -13.39 24.26
N GLN A 88 -0.20 -13.91 23.43
CA GLN A 88 -1.63 -14.00 23.75
C GLN A 88 -1.88 -14.94 24.93
N MET A 89 -1.28 -16.13 24.94
CA MET A 89 -1.41 -17.08 26.05
C MET A 89 -0.82 -16.56 27.37
N MET A 90 0.22 -15.72 27.34
CA MET A 90 0.74 -15.08 28.55
C MET A 90 -0.11 -13.88 29.01
N ALA A 91 -0.74 -13.16 28.07
CA ALA A 91 -1.60 -12.02 28.37
C ALA A 91 -2.93 -12.42 29.06
N ASP A 92 -3.41 -13.64 28.83
CA ASP A 92 -4.64 -14.17 29.45
C ASP A 92 -4.41 -14.69 30.89
N SER A 93 -3.20 -14.58 31.45
CA SER A 93 -2.95 -14.89 32.86
C SER A 93 -3.32 -13.70 33.77
N PRO A 94 -4.17 -13.89 34.82
CA PRO A 94 -4.73 -12.80 35.61
C PRO A 94 -3.76 -12.28 36.68
N THR A 95 -2.53 -11.95 36.29
CA THR A 95 -1.56 -11.28 37.17
C THR A 95 -0.98 -10.07 36.48
N SER A 96 -1.64 -8.94 36.73
CA SER A 96 -1.15 -7.57 36.80
C SER A 96 0.25 -7.25 36.22
N SER A 97 0.23 -6.29 35.29
CA SER A 97 1.27 -5.29 34.99
C SER A 97 2.57 -5.79 34.34
N SER A 98 2.70 -5.60 33.04
CA SER A 98 3.42 -4.45 32.48
C SER A 98 3.57 -4.62 30.96
N SER A 99 3.19 -3.55 30.28
CA SER A 99 3.26 -3.29 28.86
C SER A 99 4.61 -3.66 28.22
N LEU A 100 4.59 -4.65 27.34
CA LEU A 100 5.53 -4.80 26.22
C LEU A 100 4.75 -5.30 25.00
N SER A 101 3.88 -4.43 24.47
CA SER A 101 3.17 -4.66 23.21
C SER A 101 3.31 -3.44 22.31
N SER A 102 4.20 -3.52 21.32
CA SER A 102 4.00 -3.00 19.95
C SER A 102 5.29 -3.04 19.12
N SER A 103 5.65 -4.23 18.64
CA SER A 103 6.33 -4.36 17.34
C SER A 103 5.38 -5.02 16.34
N SER A 104 4.15 -4.50 16.28
CA SER A 104 3.31 -4.62 15.10
C SER A 104 3.65 -3.43 14.22
N PHE A 105 4.20 -3.73 13.06
CA PHE A 105 4.56 -2.81 11.99
C PHE A 105 3.30 -2.05 11.53
N SER A 106 3.01 -0.92 12.17
CA SER A 106 2.08 0.09 11.68
C SER A 106 2.84 1.01 10.72
N SER A 107 2.29 1.19 9.53
CA SER A 107 2.72 2.19 8.56
C SER A 107 2.80 3.58 9.23
N PRO A 108 3.81 4.40 8.94
CA PRO A 108 3.87 5.75 9.49
C PRO A 108 2.92 6.65 8.69
N SER A 109 1.71 6.87 9.21
CA SER A 109 0.91 8.04 8.86
C SER A 109 1.31 9.17 9.79
N SER A 110 2.15 10.07 9.32
CA SER A 110 2.48 11.32 9.98
C SER A 110 1.30 12.29 9.88
N SER A 111 0.56 12.45 10.98
CA SER A 111 -0.22 13.67 11.25
C SER A 111 0.16 14.16 12.63
N SER A 112 0.88 15.28 12.64
CA SER A 112 1.27 16.04 13.82
C SER A 112 0.06 16.75 14.43
N SER A 113 -0.23 16.48 15.71
CA SER A 113 -0.84 17.48 16.60
C SER A 113 -0.67 17.07 18.06
N LEU A 114 -0.03 17.96 18.81
CA LEU A 114 0.23 17.89 20.24
C LEU A 114 -1.03 18.33 21.00
N SER A 115 -1.63 17.44 21.81
CA SER A 115 -2.38 17.83 23.00
C SER A 115 -2.66 16.61 23.89
N SER A 116 -2.09 16.68 25.09
CA SER A 116 -2.33 15.80 26.24
C SER A 116 -3.82 15.71 26.61
N SER A 117 -4.35 14.50 26.79
CA SER A 117 -5.14 14.08 27.95
C SER A 117 -5.54 12.62 27.85
N SER A 118 -5.35 11.93 28.97
CA SER A 118 -5.62 10.52 29.26
C SER A 118 -7.01 10.03 28.85
N SER A 119 -7.07 8.94 28.08
CA SER A 119 -8.08 7.89 28.24
C SER A 119 -7.61 6.62 27.53
N SER A 120 -7.37 5.59 28.33
CA SER A 120 -7.07 4.23 27.91
C SER A 120 -8.28 3.64 27.19
N VAL A 121 -8.26 3.66 25.86
CA VAL A 121 -9.18 2.86 25.03
C VAL A 121 -8.41 1.61 24.60
N HIS A 122 -8.88 0.45 25.06
CA HIS A 122 -8.43 -0.85 24.59
C HIS A 122 -8.53 -0.89 23.06
N ASN A 123 -7.37 -0.96 22.37
CA ASN A 123 -7.32 -1.26 20.95
C ASN A 123 -7.70 -2.74 20.76
N GLU A 124 -8.99 -3.02 20.76
CA GLU A 124 -9.53 -4.15 20.04
C GLU A 124 -9.04 -4.01 18.59
N GLN A 125 -8.33 -5.02 18.09
CA GLN A 125 -7.96 -5.11 16.68
C GLN A 125 -9.23 -5.41 15.88
N VAL A 126 -10.10 -4.40 15.77
CA VAL A 126 -11.24 -4.44 14.88
C VAL A 126 -10.66 -4.33 13.48
N LEU A 127 -10.83 -5.40 12.69
CA LEU A 127 -10.55 -5.39 11.27
C LEU A 127 -11.48 -4.34 10.64
N GLN A 128 -11.03 -3.09 10.56
CA GLN A 128 -11.84 -2.02 10.02
C GLN A 128 -12.02 -2.27 8.52
N VAL A 129 -13.20 -2.72 8.15
CA VAL A 129 -13.56 -2.90 6.74
C VAL A 129 -13.46 -1.53 6.09
N VAL A 130 -12.57 -1.42 5.10
CA VAL A 130 -12.41 -0.19 4.34
C VAL A 130 -13.63 -0.04 3.43
N VAL A 131 -14.54 0.89 3.76
CA VAL A 131 -15.74 1.18 2.97
C VAL A 131 -15.51 2.46 2.16
N PRO A 132 -15.35 2.34 0.82
CA PRO A 132 -15.16 3.49 -0.06
C PRO A 132 -16.27 4.55 0.14
N GLY A 133 -15.89 5.82 0.30
CA GLY A 133 -16.84 6.93 0.41
C GLY A 133 -17.30 7.29 1.83
N ILE A 134 -17.02 6.45 2.83
CA ILE A 134 -17.29 6.80 4.25
C ILE A 134 -15.97 7.08 4.98
N ASN A 135 -14.94 6.26 4.77
CA ASN A 135 -13.65 6.40 5.45
C ASN A 135 -12.47 6.76 4.52
N LEU A 136 -12.68 6.83 3.21
CA LEU A 136 -11.68 7.22 2.22
C LEU A 136 -12.30 8.14 1.16
N PRO A 137 -11.66 9.29 0.84
CA PRO A 137 -12.10 10.16 -0.24
C PRO A 137 -11.99 9.45 -1.60
N VAL A 138 -12.93 9.73 -2.49
CA VAL A 138 -13.06 9.03 -3.79
C VAL A 138 -11.80 9.20 -4.66
N ASN A 139 -11.05 10.29 -4.50
CA ASN A 139 -9.78 10.50 -5.22
C ASN A 139 -8.67 9.51 -4.82
N GLN A 140 -8.69 9.00 -3.58
CA GLN A 140 -7.72 8.03 -3.07
C GLN A 140 -8.08 6.58 -3.42
N LEU A 141 -9.32 6.36 -3.86
CA LEU A 141 -9.83 5.04 -4.18
C LEU A 141 -9.03 4.37 -5.31
N THR A 142 -8.59 5.14 -6.31
CA THR A 142 -7.76 4.63 -7.41
C THR A 142 -6.42 4.12 -6.91
N TYR A 143 -5.75 4.85 -6.01
CA TYR A 143 -4.49 4.43 -5.42
C TYR A 143 -4.67 3.19 -4.54
N PHE A 144 -5.77 3.13 -3.79
CA PHE A 144 -6.11 1.96 -2.99
C PHE A 144 -6.29 0.70 -3.86
N PHE A 145 -7.12 0.77 -4.91
CA PHE A 145 -7.32 -0.37 -5.80
C PHE A 145 -6.06 -0.77 -6.57
N ALA A 146 -5.25 0.21 -7.00
CA ALA A 146 -3.96 -0.05 -7.61
C ALA A 146 -3.01 -0.77 -6.64
N ALA A 147 -2.93 -0.31 -5.38
CA ALA A 147 -2.09 -0.93 -4.36
C ALA A 147 -2.55 -2.37 -4.03
N VAL A 148 -3.86 -2.60 -3.89
CA VAL A 148 -4.43 -3.94 -3.67
C VAL A 148 -4.12 -4.86 -4.86
N LEU A 149 -4.29 -4.38 -6.09
CA LEU A 149 -3.98 -5.16 -7.29
C LEU A 149 -2.50 -5.52 -7.37
N ILE A 150 -1.60 -4.54 -7.18
CA ILE A 150 -0.15 -4.77 -7.21
C ILE A 150 0.27 -5.76 -6.11
N SER A 151 -0.24 -5.57 -4.89
CA SER A 151 -0.02 -6.47 -3.76
C SER A 151 -0.53 -7.88 -4.07
N GLY A 152 -1.73 -8.01 -4.64
CA GLY A 152 -2.27 -9.30 -5.07
C GLY A 152 -1.39 -9.98 -6.13
N VAL A 153 -0.95 -9.24 -7.15
CA VAL A 153 -0.07 -9.80 -8.20
C VAL A 153 1.25 -10.31 -7.59
N VAL A 154 1.89 -9.52 -6.73
CA VAL A 154 3.16 -9.91 -6.08
C VAL A 154 2.96 -11.13 -5.16
N TYR A 155 1.83 -11.18 -4.44
CA TYR A 155 1.44 -12.30 -3.59
C TYR A 155 1.34 -13.61 -4.38
N GLU A 156 0.59 -13.59 -5.49
CA GLU A 156 0.39 -14.77 -6.34
C GLU A 156 1.68 -15.17 -7.08
N ILE A 157 2.52 -14.19 -7.47
CA ILE A 157 3.88 -14.45 -7.99
C ILE A 157 4.71 -15.22 -6.96
N GLY A 158 4.60 -14.88 -5.67
CA GLY A 158 5.26 -15.59 -4.58
C GLY A 158 4.88 -17.08 -4.56
N HIS A 159 3.58 -17.36 -4.58
CA HIS A 159 3.05 -18.73 -4.67
C HIS A 159 3.52 -19.48 -5.91
N GLY A 160 3.43 -18.85 -7.09
CA GLY A 160 3.87 -19.45 -8.35
C GLY A 160 5.36 -19.82 -8.34
N LYS A 161 6.22 -18.92 -7.84
CA LYS A 161 7.68 -19.20 -7.77
C LYS A 161 7.99 -20.35 -6.83
N ALA A 162 7.31 -20.43 -5.69
CA ALA A 162 7.47 -21.52 -4.74
C ALA A 162 6.99 -22.85 -5.36
N ALA A 163 5.86 -22.84 -6.05
CA ALA A 163 5.30 -24.03 -6.69
C ALA A 163 6.20 -24.59 -7.81
N ILE A 164 6.74 -23.74 -8.68
CA ILE A 164 7.70 -24.19 -9.71
C ILE A 164 8.94 -24.82 -9.06
N ARG A 165 9.36 -24.30 -7.90
CA ARG A 165 10.51 -24.85 -7.19
C ARG A 165 10.24 -26.24 -6.63
N GLU A 166 9.08 -26.45 -6.04
CA GLU A 166 8.63 -27.76 -5.53
C GLU A 166 8.18 -28.73 -6.63
N GLN A 167 8.45 -28.42 -7.90
CA GLN A 167 8.09 -29.22 -9.08
C GLN A 167 6.58 -29.41 -9.25
N VAL A 168 5.78 -28.47 -8.77
CA VAL A 168 4.31 -28.49 -8.97
C VAL A 168 3.98 -27.97 -10.35
N ARG A 169 3.00 -28.60 -11.01
CA ARG A 169 2.46 -28.13 -12.28
C ARG A 169 1.77 -26.79 -12.08
N PHE A 170 2.16 -25.82 -12.92
CA PHE A 170 1.72 -24.44 -12.90
C PHE A 170 1.01 -24.14 -14.23
N ASN A 171 -0.24 -23.69 -14.17
CA ASN A 171 -1.09 -23.55 -15.35
C ASN A 171 -1.06 -22.11 -15.90
N GLY A 172 -0.96 -21.11 -15.02
CA GLY A 172 -0.79 -19.71 -15.42
C GLY A 172 -1.15 -18.73 -14.32
N PHE A 173 -1.15 -17.45 -14.68
CA PHE A 173 -1.63 -16.35 -13.84
C PHE A 173 -2.95 -15.82 -14.39
N GLY A 174 -3.79 -15.30 -13.50
CA GLY A 174 -4.98 -14.58 -13.89
C GLY A 174 -5.25 -13.38 -13.01
N ILE A 175 -6.08 -12.49 -13.54
CA ILE A 175 -6.65 -11.34 -12.86
C ILE A 175 -8.15 -11.56 -12.83
N PHE A 176 -8.79 -11.25 -11.72
CA PHE A 176 -10.24 -11.26 -11.61
C PHE A 176 -10.74 -9.92 -11.09
N LEU A 177 -11.93 -9.54 -11.52
CA LEU A 177 -12.64 -8.36 -11.05
C LEU A 177 -13.99 -8.82 -10.51
N PHE A 178 -14.20 -8.62 -9.21
CA PHE A 178 -15.47 -8.91 -8.55
C PHE A 178 -16.18 -7.60 -8.19
N ILE A 179 -17.25 -7.28 -8.93
CA ILE A 179 -18.00 -6.01 -8.89
C ILE A 179 -17.11 -4.78 -9.13
N ILE A 180 -16.31 -4.38 -8.15
CA ILE A 180 -15.36 -3.26 -8.21
C ILE A 180 -13.98 -3.62 -7.67
N TYR A 181 -13.82 -4.81 -7.08
CA TYR A 181 -12.60 -5.26 -6.42
C TYR A 181 -11.69 -5.98 -7.41
N PRO A 182 -10.52 -5.40 -7.76
CA PRO A 182 -9.54 -6.07 -8.60
C PRO A 182 -8.70 -7.02 -7.74
N GLY A 183 -8.52 -8.25 -8.22
CA GLY A 183 -7.69 -9.27 -7.59
C GLY A 183 -6.85 -10.00 -8.62
N ALA A 184 -5.78 -10.65 -8.16
CA ALA A 184 -4.98 -11.58 -8.95
C ALA A 184 -5.10 -12.97 -8.35
N PHE A 185 -4.92 -13.99 -9.18
CA PHE A 185 -4.83 -15.39 -8.74
C PHE A 185 -3.76 -16.12 -9.54
N VAL A 186 -3.07 -17.07 -8.92
CA VAL A 186 -2.29 -18.08 -9.62
C VAL A 186 -3.09 -19.39 -9.73
N ASP A 187 -3.13 -19.96 -10.93
CA ASP A 187 -3.80 -21.23 -11.20
C ASP A 187 -2.79 -22.39 -11.01
N LEU A 188 -2.87 -23.04 -9.84
CA LEU A 188 -2.09 -24.23 -9.49
C LEU A 188 -2.96 -25.48 -9.53
N PHE A 189 -2.38 -26.60 -9.95
CA PHE A 189 -3.04 -27.90 -9.85
C PHE A 189 -3.15 -28.36 -8.38
N THR A 190 -4.35 -28.23 -7.82
CA THR A 190 -4.67 -28.61 -6.43
C THR A 190 -4.45 -30.10 -6.13
N THR A 191 -4.69 -30.97 -7.12
CA THR A 191 -4.47 -32.43 -6.99
C THR A 191 -2.99 -32.77 -6.81
N HIS A 192 -2.09 -32.09 -7.52
CA HIS A 192 -0.65 -32.26 -7.34
C HIS A 192 -0.16 -31.63 -6.03
N LEU A 193 -0.77 -30.52 -5.57
CA LEU A 193 -0.43 -29.92 -4.28
C LEU A 193 -0.72 -30.86 -3.10
N GLN A 194 -1.84 -31.58 -3.12
CA GLN A 194 -2.22 -32.51 -2.06
C GLN A 194 -1.31 -33.75 -1.96
N LEU A 195 -0.63 -34.11 -3.04
CA LEU A 195 0.30 -35.26 -3.09
C LEU A 195 1.71 -34.93 -2.56
N ILE A 196 1.97 -33.66 -2.28
CA ILE A 196 3.29 -33.15 -1.88
C ILE A 196 3.42 -33.14 -0.35
N SER A 197 4.66 -33.20 0.16
CA SER A 197 4.89 -33.23 1.61
C SER A 197 4.32 -31.97 2.31
N PRO A 198 3.86 -32.10 3.58
CA PRO A 198 3.27 -30.98 4.32
C PRO A 198 4.19 -29.76 4.45
N VAL A 199 5.51 -29.98 4.56
CA VAL A 199 6.50 -28.91 4.67
C VAL A 199 6.62 -28.11 3.37
N GLN A 200 6.54 -28.80 2.22
CA GLN A 200 6.57 -28.14 0.91
C GLN A 200 5.29 -27.36 0.65
N GLN A 201 4.12 -27.89 1.04
CA GLN A 201 2.85 -27.16 1.00
C GLN A 201 2.91 -25.90 1.86
N LEU A 202 3.39 -26.02 3.10
CA LEU A 202 3.53 -24.89 4.03
C LEU A 202 4.44 -23.81 3.44
N ARG A 203 5.56 -24.18 2.83
CA ARG A 203 6.46 -23.24 2.16
C ARG A 203 5.77 -22.48 1.02
N ILE A 204 4.93 -23.17 0.23
CA ILE A 204 4.15 -22.52 -0.83
C ILE A 204 3.13 -21.56 -0.21
N PHE A 205 2.39 -21.96 0.82
CA PHE A 205 1.41 -21.08 1.48
C PHE A 205 2.05 -19.85 2.14
N CYS A 206 3.22 -20.00 2.75
CA CYS A 206 3.98 -18.88 3.32
C CYS A 206 4.60 -17.97 2.25
N ALA A 207 4.78 -18.45 1.01
CA ALA A 207 5.51 -17.74 -0.03
C ALA A 207 4.85 -16.41 -0.43
N GLY A 208 3.52 -16.37 -0.56
CA GLY A 208 2.78 -15.15 -0.93
C GLY A 208 2.92 -14.06 0.14
N ILE A 209 2.65 -14.42 1.40
CA ILE A 209 2.77 -13.52 2.55
C ILE A 209 4.19 -12.98 2.67
N TRP A 210 5.20 -13.84 2.50
CA TRP A 210 6.61 -13.44 2.52
C TRP A 210 6.96 -12.42 1.44
N HIS A 211 6.45 -12.57 0.22
CA HIS A 211 6.70 -11.59 -0.85
C HIS A 211 6.01 -10.25 -0.59
N ASN A 212 4.80 -10.26 -0.02
CA ASN A 212 4.13 -9.02 0.38
C ASN A 212 4.81 -8.33 1.56
N PHE A 213 5.34 -9.09 2.51
CA PHE A 213 6.15 -8.53 3.60
C PHE A 213 7.39 -7.80 3.05
N ILE A 214 8.08 -8.41 2.09
CA ILE A 214 9.24 -7.79 1.43
C ILE A 214 8.81 -6.59 0.58
N LEU A 215 7.68 -6.65 -0.11
CA LEU A 215 7.12 -5.52 -0.85
C LEU A 215 6.84 -4.33 0.08
N ALA A 216 6.26 -4.58 1.26
CA ALA A 216 6.02 -3.54 2.25
C ALA A 216 7.33 -2.93 2.79
N LEU A 217 8.33 -3.77 3.06
CA LEU A 217 9.66 -3.30 3.49
C LEU A 217 10.32 -2.43 2.42
N LEU A 218 10.24 -2.83 1.16
CA LEU A 218 10.73 -2.03 0.03
C LEU A 218 9.94 -0.72 -0.12
N GLY A 219 8.63 -0.73 0.12
CA GLY A 219 7.80 0.47 0.11
C GLY A 219 8.22 1.46 1.19
N ILE A 220 8.47 1.00 2.42
CA ILE A 220 8.96 1.85 3.51
C ILE A 220 10.37 2.36 3.22
N LEU A 221 11.24 1.51 2.71
CA LEU A 221 12.58 1.94 2.28
C LEU A 221 12.48 3.03 1.20
N ALA A 222 11.60 2.86 0.21
CA ALA A 222 11.37 3.86 -0.83
C ALA A 222 10.81 5.18 -0.26
N LEU A 223 9.91 5.13 0.72
CA LEU A 223 9.41 6.32 1.42
C LEU A 223 10.53 7.03 2.18
N LEU A 224 11.42 6.30 2.85
CA LEU A 224 12.57 6.88 3.55
C LEU A 224 13.59 7.48 2.58
N LEU A 225 13.76 6.88 1.39
CA LEU A 225 14.64 7.40 0.34
C LEU A 225 14.00 8.49 -0.51
N LEU A 226 12.70 8.73 -0.37
CA LEU A 226 11.96 9.72 -1.16
C LEU A 226 12.63 11.12 -1.18
N PRO A 227 13.05 11.73 -0.04
CA PRO A 227 13.72 13.02 -0.08
C PRO A 227 15.03 12.99 -0.88
N VAL A 228 15.78 11.89 -0.83
CA VAL A 228 17.03 11.73 -1.60
C VAL A 228 16.75 11.55 -3.09
N ILE A 229 15.70 10.79 -3.44
CA ILE A 229 15.27 10.57 -4.82
C ILE A 229 14.74 11.87 -5.43
N LEU A 230 14.07 12.69 -4.63
CA LEU A 230 13.51 13.97 -5.06
C LEU A 230 14.57 15.08 -5.11
N LEU A 231 15.66 15.00 -4.34
CA LEU A 231 16.72 16.01 -4.31
C LEU A 231 17.20 16.54 -5.68
N PRO A 232 17.45 15.73 -6.74
CA PRO A 232 17.82 16.27 -8.05
C PRO A 232 16.69 17.04 -8.78
N PHE A 233 15.44 16.91 -8.32
CA PHE A 233 14.26 17.57 -8.88
C PHE A 233 13.82 18.79 -8.06
N TYR A 234 14.38 19.02 -6.87
CA TYR A 234 14.08 20.17 -6.01
C TYR A 234 15.36 20.98 -5.75
N TYR A 235 15.31 22.28 -6.05
CA TYR A 235 16.38 23.21 -5.69
C TYR A 235 16.10 23.77 -4.30
N THR A 236 16.91 23.37 -3.32
CA THR A 236 16.79 23.87 -1.95
C THR A 236 17.77 25.02 -1.69
N GLY A 237 17.44 25.89 -0.73
CA GLY A 237 18.35 26.92 -0.23
C GLY A 237 18.57 28.11 -1.17
N VAL A 238 17.63 28.37 -2.08
CA VAL A 238 17.63 29.56 -2.95
C VAL A 238 16.79 30.71 -2.39
N GLY A 239 16.02 30.46 -1.33
CA GLY A 239 15.15 31.45 -0.72
C GLY A 239 13.92 30.81 -0.07
N VAL A 240 13.05 31.65 0.43
CA VAL A 240 11.83 31.24 1.12
C VAL A 240 10.62 31.49 0.22
N LEU A 241 9.82 30.45 -0.01
CA LEU A 241 8.60 30.53 -0.82
C LEU A 241 7.43 30.96 0.04
N ILE A 242 6.66 31.94 -0.45
CA ILE A 242 5.42 32.37 0.19
C ILE A 242 4.31 31.41 -0.23
N THR A 243 3.78 30.64 0.72
CA THR A 243 2.73 29.65 0.46
C THR A 243 1.35 30.27 0.52
N GLU A 244 1.14 31.17 1.48
CA GLU A 244 -0.13 31.85 1.71
C GLU A 244 0.12 33.16 2.47
N VAL A 245 -0.72 34.15 2.18
CA VAL A 245 -0.72 35.45 2.84
C VAL A 245 -2.09 35.62 3.48
N SER A 246 -2.12 35.92 4.77
CA SER A 246 -3.36 36.18 5.50
C SER A 246 -4.06 37.41 4.95
N GLU A 247 -5.38 37.31 4.76
CA GLU A 247 -6.23 38.38 4.20
C GLU A 247 -6.22 39.65 5.06
N ASP A 248 -5.96 39.52 6.37
CA ASP A 248 -5.90 40.64 7.32
C ASP A 248 -4.51 41.31 7.41
N SER A 249 -3.55 40.87 6.60
CA SER A 249 -2.17 41.38 6.68
C SER A 249 -1.96 42.63 5.80
N PRO A 250 -1.15 43.61 6.25
CA PRO A 250 -0.78 44.78 5.43
C PRO A 250 0.09 44.41 4.21
N SER A 251 0.47 43.14 4.09
CA SER A 251 1.23 42.57 2.97
C SER A 251 0.36 42.26 1.75
N ILE A 252 -0.97 42.36 1.87
CA ILE A 252 -1.93 42.16 0.78
C ILE A 252 -2.14 43.49 0.01
N GLY A 253 -1.92 43.51 -1.30
CA GLY A 253 -2.11 44.71 -2.11
C GLY A 253 -1.46 44.65 -3.50
N PRO A 254 -1.66 45.68 -4.35
CA PRO A 254 -1.10 45.71 -5.71
C PRO A 254 0.43 45.81 -5.78
N ILE A 255 1.08 46.15 -4.65
CA ILE A 255 2.55 46.16 -4.45
C ILE A 255 2.91 45.16 -3.33
N GLY A 256 1.99 44.26 -2.99
CA GLY A 256 2.12 43.29 -1.90
C GLY A 256 2.79 42.00 -2.33
N LEU A 257 2.81 41.04 -1.39
CA LEU A 257 3.36 39.70 -1.59
C LEU A 257 2.26 38.75 -2.06
N PHE A 258 2.58 37.87 -3.01
CA PHE A 258 1.66 36.86 -3.53
C PHE A 258 2.15 35.44 -3.23
N ALA A 259 1.19 34.51 -3.14
CA ALA A 259 1.51 33.09 -3.03
C ALA A 259 2.27 32.65 -4.31
N GLY A 260 3.44 32.03 -4.11
CA GLY A 260 4.37 31.67 -5.18
C GLY A 260 5.57 32.59 -5.33
N ASP A 261 5.60 33.75 -4.65
CA ASP A 261 6.77 34.63 -4.66
C ASP A 261 7.94 34.01 -3.88
N LEU A 262 9.14 34.13 -4.46
CA LEU A 262 10.39 33.67 -3.85
C LEU A 262 11.14 34.85 -3.23
N VAL A 263 11.28 34.86 -1.91
CA VAL A 263 12.03 35.90 -1.20
C VAL A 263 13.44 35.42 -0.90
N THR A 264 14.43 36.13 -1.44
CA THR A 264 15.87 35.83 -1.26
C THR A 264 16.59 36.83 -0.35
N HIS A 265 16.00 38.02 -0.15
CA HIS A 265 16.54 39.07 0.71
C HIS A 265 15.43 39.79 1.46
N LEU A 266 15.70 40.08 2.74
CA LEU A 266 14.93 41.03 3.56
C LEU A 266 15.80 42.25 3.81
N GLN A 267 15.57 43.34 3.05
CA GLN A 267 16.44 44.52 3.07
C GLN A 267 17.89 44.12 2.71
N ASP A 268 18.84 44.28 3.64
CA ASP A 268 20.25 43.88 3.48
C ASP A 268 20.56 42.49 4.06
N CYS A 269 19.55 41.76 4.54
CA CYS A 269 19.71 40.43 5.16
C CYS A 269 19.43 39.32 4.12
N PRO A 270 20.42 38.50 3.74
CA PRO A 270 20.19 37.37 2.84
C PRO A 270 19.40 36.26 3.54
N VAL A 271 18.39 35.73 2.86
CA VAL A 271 17.50 34.68 3.39
C VAL A 271 17.54 33.49 2.45
N MET A 272 18.12 32.38 2.90
CA MET A 272 18.20 31.14 2.12
C MET A 272 17.27 30.07 2.68
N ASN A 273 16.95 30.14 3.98
CA ASN A 273 16.06 29.22 4.69
C ASN A 273 15.05 29.95 5.59
N VAL A 274 14.03 29.21 6.07
CA VAL A 274 13.04 29.73 7.03
C VAL A 274 13.68 30.17 8.35
N GLN A 275 14.81 29.55 8.72
CA GLN A 275 15.55 29.95 9.91
C GLN A 275 16.16 31.35 9.74
N ASP A 276 16.83 31.59 8.61
CA ASP A 276 17.38 32.90 8.24
C ASP A 276 16.28 33.95 8.16
N TRP A 277 15.10 33.59 7.64
CA TRP A 277 13.93 34.48 7.65
C TRP A 277 13.56 34.91 9.05
N ASN A 278 13.42 33.98 9.99
CA ASN A 278 13.04 34.29 11.37
C ASN A 278 14.10 35.14 12.08
N GLU A 279 15.38 34.89 11.82
CA GLU A 279 16.49 35.67 12.36
C GLU A 279 16.50 37.11 11.78
N CYS A 280 16.46 37.25 10.46
CA CYS A 280 16.38 38.56 9.79
C CYS A 280 15.13 39.33 10.22
N TYR A 281 13.98 38.64 10.33
CA TYR A 281 12.71 39.26 10.75
C TYR A 281 12.77 39.76 12.20
N CYS A 282 13.42 39.02 13.11
CA CYS A 282 13.61 39.47 14.50
C CYS A 282 14.53 40.70 14.59
N ILE A 283 15.60 40.73 13.78
CA ILE A 283 16.52 41.89 13.70
C ILE A 283 15.77 43.11 13.16
N SER A 284 15.03 42.98 12.06
CA SER A 284 14.21 44.07 11.52
C SER A 284 13.10 44.49 12.48
N GLY A 285 12.46 43.57 13.20
CA GLY A 285 11.42 43.85 14.19
C GLY A 285 11.91 44.65 15.41
N SER A 286 13.13 44.37 15.88
CA SER A 286 13.77 45.17 16.95
C SER A 286 14.16 46.57 16.49
N THR A 287 14.56 46.71 15.22
CA THR A 287 14.84 48.00 14.57
C THR A 287 13.54 48.80 14.32
N LEU A 288 12.45 48.10 13.98
CA LEU A 288 11.11 48.67 13.75
C LEU A 288 10.32 48.91 15.04
N GLN A 289 10.70 48.39 16.21
CA GLN A 289 10.06 48.77 17.47
C GLN A 289 10.30 50.25 17.85
N GLN A 290 11.26 50.94 17.21
CA GLN A 290 11.37 52.41 17.26
C GLN A 290 10.37 53.13 16.32
N LEU A 291 9.70 52.42 15.40
CA LEU A 291 8.71 52.94 14.45
C LEU A 291 7.48 51.99 14.41
N SER A 292 6.53 52.27 15.28
CA SER A 292 5.34 51.49 15.63
C SER A 292 4.54 50.87 14.47
N PHE A 293 4.84 49.64 14.04
CA PHE A 293 3.90 48.81 13.26
C PHE A 293 4.04 47.31 13.57
N PRO A 294 2.94 46.62 13.97
CA PRO A 294 2.92 45.16 14.07
C PRO A 294 2.52 44.54 12.72
N VAL A 295 3.45 43.86 12.05
CA VAL A 295 3.13 43.04 10.88
C VAL A 295 3.08 41.57 11.33
N ARG A 296 1.93 40.92 11.14
CA ARG A 296 1.72 39.47 11.30
C ARG A 296 0.88 39.00 10.12
N GLY A 297 1.17 37.80 9.59
CA GLY A 297 0.28 37.14 8.62
C GLY A 297 0.89 36.63 7.32
N VAL A 298 2.20 36.39 7.23
CA VAL A 298 2.81 35.72 6.07
C VAL A 298 3.22 34.31 6.48
N TYR A 299 2.75 33.31 5.75
CA TYR A 299 3.15 31.92 5.94
C TYR A 299 4.15 31.55 4.85
N ILE A 300 5.21 30.89 5.29
CA ILE A 300 6.39 30.63 4.48
C ILE A 300 6.83 29.18 4.59
N SER A 301 7.36 28.66 3.50
CA SER A 301 8.03 27.38 3.44
C SER A 301 9.42 27.53 2.86
N SER A 302 10.40 26.84 3.45
CA SER A 302 11.73 26.70 2.85
C SER A 302 11.60 25.83 1.60
N LEU A 303 12.17 26.30 0.49
CA LEU A 303 12.41 25.48 -0.69
C LEU A 303 13.68 24.66 -0.51
#